data_AF-A0A165XDK1-F1
#
_entry.id   AF-A0A165XDK1-F1
#
_cell.length_a   1.000
_cell.length_b   1.000
_cell.length_c   1.000
_cell.angle_alpha   90.00
_cell.angle_beta   90.00
_cell.angle_gamma   90.00
#
_symmetry.space_group_name_H-M   'P 1'
#
loop_
_entity.id
_entity.type
_entity.pdbx_description
1 polymer ?
#
loop_
_entity_poly.entity_id
_entity_poly.type
_entity_poly.pdbx_seq_one_letter_code
_entity_poly.pdbx_strand_id
1 'polypeptide(L)'
;MTDVILEIFYHLPFWKTAVIVAFAMVGALMHKEAGFWQRVLTFSCGVLAAAVFTDPLLQLIGLQAELDDPTAGVLALSGRNIAAFVLVASRDPVKAAREVMGIIRGSGK
;
A
#
# COMPACT_ATOMS: atom_id res chain seq x y z
N MET A 1 -8.32 18.35 9.69
CA MET A 1 -8.10 17.11 8.89
C MET A 1 -6.69 17.05 8.34
N THR A 2 -6.12 18.18 7.88
CA THR A 2 -4.70 18.32 7.53
C THR A 2 -3.76 18.11 8.70
N ASP A 3 -4.16 18.51 9.92
CA ASP A 3 -3.32 18.42 11.11
C ASP A 3 -3.04 16.98 11.53
N VAL A 4 -4.02 16.08 11.43
CA VAL A 4 -3.88 14.65 11.75
C VAL A 4 -2.85 13.97 10.84
N ILE A 5 -2.87 14.31 9.55
CA ILE A 5 -1.93 13.74 8.59
C ILE A 5 -0.52 14.23 8.90
N LEU A 6 -0.33 15.53 9.15
CA LEU A 6 0.96 16.11 9.52
C LEU A 6 1.50 15.58 10.85
N GLU A 7 0.64 15.37 11.83
CA GLU A 7 1.00 14.83 13.14
C GLU A 7 1.47 13.38 13.07
N ILE A 8 0.83 12.54 12.23
CA ILE A 8 1.29 11.18 11.92
C ILE A 8 2.71 11.21 11.32
N PHE A 9 3.00 12.14 10.40
CA PHE A 9 4.33 12.26 9.80
C PHE A 9 5.39 12.83 10.75
N TYR A 10 5.01 13.67 11.72
CA TYR A 10 5.94 14.29 12.66
C TYR A 10 6.45 13.35 13.76
N HIS A 11 5.69 12.29 14.08
CA HIS A 11 6.07 11.31 15.10
C HIS A 11 6.75 10.06 14.54
N LEU A 12 6.82 9.91 13.22
CA LEU A 12 7.48 8.78 12.59
C LEU A 12 9.01 9.00 12.52
N PRO A 13 9.83 8.03 12.96
CA PRO A 13 11.28 8.08 12.79
C PRO A 13 11.65 8.35 11.33
N PHE A 14 12.61 9.26 11.10
CA PHE A 14 13.03 9.65 9.74
C PHE A 14 13.34 8.44 8.84
N TRP A 15 13.95 7.41 9.42
CA TRP A 15 14.28 6.17 8.72
C TRP A 15 13.05 5.38 8.27
N LYS A 16 12.05 5.22 9.16
CA LYS A 16 10.77 4.55 8.86
C LYS A 16 10.03 5.26 7.74
N THR A 17 9.98 6.60 7.78
CA THR A 17 9.39 7.41 6.71
C THR A 17 10.11 7.19 5.37
N ALA A 18 11.45 7.12 5.38
CA ALA A 18 12.22 6.86 4.17
C ALA A 18 11.92 5.48 3.56
N VAL A 19 11.81 4.42 4.39
CA VAL A 19 11.43 3.07 3.95
C VAL A 19 10.03 3.08 3.33
N ILE A 20 9.05 3.67 4.00
CA ILE A 20 7.67 3.74 3.51
C ILE A 20 7.62 4.44 2.15
N VAL A 21 8.26 5.60 2.03
CA VAL A 21 8.29 6.37 0.78
C VAL A 21 9.01 5.61 -0.33
N ALA A 22 10.16 4.99 -0.05
CA ALA A 22 10.92 4.24 -1.05
C ALA A 22 10.10 3.06 -1.62
N PHE A 23 9.48 2.27 -0.74
CA PHE A 23 8.70 1.10 -1.16
C PHE A 23 7.40 1.49 -1.88
N ALA A 24 6.68 2.50 -1.37
CA ALA A 24 5.51 3.03 -2.06
C ALA A 24 5.87 3.56 -3.46
N MET A 25 7.02 4.23 -3.60
CA MET A 25 7.48 4.82 -4.86
C MET A 25 7.90 3.77 -5.88
N VAL A 26 8.70 2.76 -5.46
CA VAL A 26 9.07 1.62 -6.32
C VAL A 26 7.81 0.94 -6.84
N GLY A 27 6.84 0.67 -5.96
CA GLY A 27 5.54 0.14 -6.35
C GLY A 27 4.85 1.03 -7.39
N ALA A 28 4.66 2.32 -7.10
CA ALA A 28 3.98 3.25 -8.01
C ALA A 28 4.62 3.33 -9.41
N LEU A 29 5.95 3.32 -9.49
CA LEU A 29 6.70 3.38 -10.75
C LEU A 29 6.57 2.09 -11.58
N MET A 30 6.39 0.93 -10.95
CA MET A 30 6.21 -0.34 -11.66
C MET A 30 4.85 -0.46 -12.38
N HIS A 31 3.87 0.41 -12.08
CA HIS A 31 2.59 0.42 -12.81
C HIS A 31 2.73 1.10 -14.18
N LYS A 32 3.20 0.34 -15.17
CA LYS A 32 3.47 0.87 -16.53
C LYS A 32 2.23 1.44 -17.21
N GLU A 33 1.04 0.91 -16.94
CA GLU A 33 -0.23 1.33 -17.58
C GLU A 33 -1.01 2.41 -16.81
N ALA A 34 -0.57 2.79 -15.59
CA ALA A 34 -1.28 3.79 -14.80
C ALA A 34 -0.92 5.22 -15.22
N GLY A 35 -1.95 6.06 -15.37
CA GLY A 35 -1.76 7.50 -15.55
C GLY A 35 -1.13 8.17 -14.31
N PHE A 36 -0.59 9.37 -14.49
CA PHE A 36 0.10 10.12 -13.41
C PHE A 36 -0.72 10.22 -12.12
N TRP A 37 -2.01 10.60 -12.22
CA TRP A 37 -2.90 10.72 -11.05
C TRP A 37 -3.17 9.38 -10.35
N GLN A 38 -3.22 8.28 -11.09
CA GLN A 38 -3.39 6.96 -10.49
C GLN A 38 -2.11 6.53 -9.74
N ARG A 39 -0.94 6.89 -10.26
CA ARG A 39 0.33 6.65 -9.56
C ARG A 39 0.42 7.45 -8.26
N VAL A 40 0.01 8.72 -8.27
CA VAL A 40 -0.06 9.55 -7.07
C VAL A 40 -1.02 8.93 -6.04
N LEU A 41 -2.22 8.55 -6.47
CA LEU A 41 -3.23 8.02 -5.55
C LEU A 41 -2.82 6.68 -4.95
N THR A 42 -2.27 5.77 -5.76
CA THR A 42 -1.77 4.47 -5.29
C THR A 42 -0.53 4.60 -4.41
N PHE A 43 0.36 5.54 -4.69
CA PHE A 43 1.47 5.91 -3.82
C PHE A 43 0.96 6.40 -2.46
N SER A 44 0.04 7.37 -2.45
CA SER A 44 -0.53 7.92 -1.21
C SER A 44 -1.23 6.84 -0.38
N CYS A 45 -1.98 5.93 -1.02
CA CYS A 45 -2.59 4.80 -0.32
C CYS A 45 -1.55 3.86 0.30
N GLY A 46 -0.42 3.59 -0.38
CA GLY A 46 0.68 2.82 0.18
C GLY A 46 1.29 3.49 1.41
N VAL A 47 1.62 4.79 1.31
CA VAL A 47 2.18 5.57 2.42
C VAL A 47 1.22 5.60 3.62
N LEU A 48 -0.06 5.88 3.38
CA LEU A 48 -1.07 5.91 4.44
C LEU A 48 -1.28 4.53 5.08
N ALA A 49 -1.28 3.46 4.27
CA ALA A 49 -1.42 2.11 4.80
C ALA A 49 -0.28 1.76 5.76
N ALA A 50 0.96 2.07 5.38
CA ALA A 50 2.10 1.83 6.28
C ALA A 50 2.05 2.75 7.51
N ALA A 51 1.80 4.05 7.34
CA ALA A 51 1.79 5.00 8.44
C ALA A 51 0.71 4.70 9.49
N VAL A 52 -0.47 4.22 9.05
CA VAL A 52 -1.61 3.96 9.94
C VAL A 52 -1.61 2.53 10.48
N PHE A 53 -1.22 1.54 9.67
CA PHE A 53 -1.40 0.14 10.05
C PHE A 53 -0.17 -0.56 10.61
N THR A 54 1.04 0.01 10.51
CA THR A 54 2.25 -0.70 10.99
C THR A 54 2.16 -0.99 12.48
N ASP A 55 1.94 0.04 13.30
CA ASP A 55 1.89 -0.10 14.75
C ASP A 55 0.73 -0.99 15.24
N PRO A 56 -0.54 -0.81 14.80
CA PRO A 56 -1.61 -1.70 15.23
C PRO A 56 -1.44 -3.13 14.72
N LEU A 57 -0.83 -3.32 13.54
CA LEU A 57 -0.52 -4.67 13.06
C LEU A 57 0.48 -5.32 14.01
N LEU A 58 1.64 -4.71 14.26
CA LEU A 58 2.67 -5.27 15.15
C LEU A 58 2.13 -5.61 16.54
N GLN A 59 1.28 -4.76 17.10
CA GLN A 59 0.61 -5.02 18.39
C GLN A 59 -0.34 -6.22 18.31
N LEU A 60 -1.09 -6.36 17.22
CA LEU A 60 -2.04 -7.45 17.02
C LEU A 60 -1.36 -8.82 16.90
N ILE A 61 -0.24 -8.89 16.16
CA ILE A 61 0.51 -10.15 15.95
C ILE A 61 1.61 -10.39 17.00
N GLY A 62 1.75 -9.48 17.97
CA GLY A 62 2.77 -9.59 19.03
C GLY A 62 4.21 -9.62 18.50
N LEU A 63 4.43 -9.01 17.33
CA LEU A 63 5.75 -8.99 16.69
C LEU A 63 6.70 -8.03 17.43
N GLN A 64 7.96 -8.43 17.52
CA GLN A 64 9.01 -7.61 18.14
C GLN A 64 9.27 -6.33 17.33
N ALA A 65 9.70 -5.27 18.04
CA ALA A 65 10.00 -3.96 17.47
C ALA A 65 11.07 -3.99 16.35
N GLU A 66 11.90 -5.03 16.27
CA GLU A 66 12.87 -5.23 15.18
C GLU A 66 12.21 -5.40 13.80
N LEU A 67 10.94 -5.81 13.76
CA LEU A 67 10.20 -6.00 12.51
C LEU A 67 9.40 -4.76 12.10
N ASP A 68 9.61 -3.61 12.75
CA ASP A 68 8.88 -2.37 12.46
C ASP A 68 9.10 -1.88 11.03
N ASP A 69 10.36 -1.69 10.62
CA ASP A 69 10.70 -1.22 9.27
C ASP A 69 10.30 -2.21 8.16
N PRO A 70 10.56 -3.54 8.28
CA PRO A 70 10.07 -4.51 7.30
C PRO A 70 8.55 -4.52 7.17
N THR A 71 7.83 -4.43 8.30
CA THR A 71 6.36 -4.44 8.31
C THR A 71 5.82 -3.19 7.63
N ALA A 72 6.41 -2.02 7.89
CA ALA A 72 6.08 -0.77 7.22
C ALA A 72 6.30 -0.87 5.70
N GLY A 73 7.42 -1.44 5.25
CA GLY A 73 7.71 -1.65 3.83
C GLY A 73 6.69 -2.58 3.14
N VAL A 74 6.33 -3.69 3.79
CA VAL A 74 5.32 -4.64 3.28
C VAL A 74 3.94 -3.99 3.20
N LEU A 75 3.54 -3.23 4.22
CA LEU A 75 2.27 -2.50 4.23
C LEU A 75 2.25 -1.40 3.16
N ALA A 76 3.37 -0.72 2.92
CA ALA A 76 3.48 0.28 1.87
C ALA A 76 3.23 -0.32 0.48
N LEU A 77 3.84 -1.47 0.19
CA LEU A 77 3.60 -2.21 -1.06
C LEU A 77 2.18 -2.75 -1.15
N SER A 78 1.67 -3.33 -0.06
CA SER A 78 0.35 -3.96 -0.02
C SER A 78 -0.76 -2.93 -0.19
N GLY A 79 -0.72 -1.81 0.54
CA GLY A 79 -1.68 -0.72 0.43
C GLY A 79 -1.72 -0.12 -0.98
N ARG A 80 -0.54 0.05 -1.60
CA ARG A 80 -0.43 0.48 -3.00
C ARG A 80 -1.05 -0.53 -3.97
N ASN A 81 -0.79 -1.83 -3.78
CA ASN A 81 -1.29 -2.89 -4.66
C ASN A 81 -2.81 -3.02 -4.57
N ILE A 82 -3.36 -2.96 -3.36
CA ILE A 82 -4.81 -2.96 -3.13
C ILE A 82 -5.45 -1.74 -3.80
N ALA A 83 -4.88 -0.54 -3.60
CA ALA A 83 -5.39 0.67 -4.24
C ALA A 83 -5.35 0.56 -5.78
N ALA A 84 -4.28 -0.01 -6.34
CA ALA A 84 -4.18 -0.23 -7.78
C ALA A 84 -5.26 -1.20 -8.28
N PHE A 85 -5.46 -2.32 -7.57
CA PHE A 85 -6.53 -3.28 -7.87
C PHE A 85 -7.92 -2.62 -7.81
N VAL A 86 -8.20 -1.85 -6.75
CA VAL A 86 -9.48 -1.14 -6.59
C VAL A 86 -9.71 -0.15 -7.73
N LEU A 87 -8.68 0.58 -8.16
CA LEU A 87 -8.80 1.52 -9.28
C LEU A 87 -9.09 0.81 -10.61
N VAL A 88 -8.49 -0.36 -10.85
CA VAL A 88 -8.77 -1.19 -12.03
C VAL A 88 -10.18 -1.75 -11.95
N ALA A 89 -10.56 -2.35 -10.82
CA ALA A 89 -11.89 -2.90 -10.58
C ALA A 89 -13.00 -1.83 -10.67
N SER A 90 -12.71 -0.59 -10.28
CA SER A 90 -13.67 0.52 -10.40
C SER A 90 -13.91 0.95 -11.87
N ARG A 91 -12.95 0.70 -12.77
CA ARG A 91 -13.09 1.00 -14.20
C ARG A 91 -13.78 -0.11 -14.97
N ASP A 92 -13.45 -1.36 -14.65
CA ASP A 92 -14.05 -2.55 -15.27
C ASP A 92 -14.27 -3.66 -14.22
N PRO A 93 -15.39 -3.60 -13.48
CA PRO A 93 -15.67 -4.53 -12.39
C PRO A 93 -15.90 -5.96 -12.89
N VAL A 94 -16.41 -6.12 -14.12
CA VAL A 94 -16.69 -7.43 -14.70
C VAL A 94 -15.39 -8.14 -15.07
N LYS A 95 -14.45 -7.42 -15.68
CA LYS A 95 -13.12 -7.97 -15.99
C LYS A 95 -12.36 -8.34 -14.73
N ALA A 96 -12.36 -7.47 -13.71
CA ALA A 96 -11.70 -7.75 -12.44
C ALA A 96 -12.29 -9.00 -11.73
N ALA A 97 -13.63 -9.12 -11.70
CA ALA A 97 -14.28 -10.31 -11.14
C ALA A 97 -13.92 -11.59 -11.90
N ARG A 98 -13.79 -11.51 -13.23
CA ARG A 98 -13.37 -12.65 -14.06
C ARG A 98 -11.92 -13.07 -13.78
N GLU A 99 -11.01 -12.12 -13.61
CA GLU A 99 -9.62 -12.41 -13.22
C GLU A 99 -9.56 -13.08 -11.83
N VAL A 100 -10.26 -12.53 -10.83
CA VAL A 100 -10.33 -13.10 -9.48
C VAL A 100 -10.90 -14.53 -9.51
N MET A 101 -12.02 -14.75 -10.22
CA MET A 101 -12.60 -16.07 -10.39
C MET A 101 -11.65 -17.03 -11.13
N GLY A 102 -10.86 -16.54 -12.08
CA GLY A 102 -9.84 -17.31 -12.78
C GLY A 102 -8.72 -17.76 -11.84
N ILE A 103 -8.26 -16.88 -10.95
CA ILE A 103 -7.27 -17.20 -9.91
C ILE A 103 -7.82 -18.25 -8.94
N ILE A 104 -9.05 -18.04 -8.43
CA ILE A 104 -9.70 -18.97 -7.48
C ILE A 104 -9.89 -20.36 -8.08
N ARG A 105 -10.16 -20.44 -9.40
CA ARG A 105 -10.32 -21.72 -10.12
C ARG A 105 -9.00 -22.35 -10.55
N GLY A 106 -7.85 -21.75 -10.22
CA GLY A 106 -6.54 -22.25 -10.61
C GLY A 106 -6.24 -22.13 -12.11
N SER A 107 -7.00 -21.31 -12.85
CA SER A 107 -6.78 -21.01 -14.27
C SER A 107 -6.00 -19.71 -14.51
N GLY A 108 -5.46 -19.10 -13.45
CA GLY A 108 -4.56 -17.95 -13.59
C GLY A 108 -3.29 -18.35 -14.34
N LYS A 109 -3.05 -17.73 -15.49
CA LYS A 109 -1.75 -17.77 -16.17
C LYS A 109 -0.72 -16.96 -15.40
#